data_AF-A0A946H3D6-F1
#
_entry.id   AF-A0A946H3D6-F1
#
_cell.length_a   1.000
_cell.length_b   1.000
_cell.length_c   1.000
_cell.angle_alpha   90.00
_cell.angle_beta   90.00
_cell.angle_gamma   90.00
#
_symmetry.space_group_name_H-M   'P 1'
#
loop_
_entity.id
_entity.type
_entity.pdbx_description
1 polymer ?
#
loop_
_entity_poly.entity_id
_entity_poly.type
_entity_poly.pdbx_seq_one_letter_code
_entity_poly.pdbx_strand_id
1 'polypeptide(L)'
;MHMSALHDRFGVEIRDVDLSAVTPQDGFSEIREAFDRHSLLVFRDQQLDDEAHLAFGRLFGTIEIRRKQPEKHTAEMSMVSNLRDDGSVAGEESRPVMQHKANQLWHTDS
;
A
#
# COMPACT_ATOMS: atom_id res chain seq x y z
N MET A 1 -3.58 13.08 15.12
CA MET A 1 -4.01 12.87 13.72
C MET A 1 -4.68 14.13 13.19
N HIS A 2 -4.19 14.66 12.07
CA HIS A 2 -4.78 15.81 11.38
C HIS A 2 -5.20 15.41 9.97
N MET A 3 -6.40 15.84 9.54
CA MET A 3 -7.01 15.44 8.27
C MET A 3 -7.30 16.64 7.38
N SER A 4 -6.91 16.56 6.11
CA SER A 4 -7.17 17.59 5.09
C SER A 4 -7.74 16.95 3.82
N ALA A 5 -8.88 17.45 3.34
CA ALA A 5 -9.52 16.92 2.14
C ALA A 5 -8.63 17.11 0.91
N LEU A 6 -8.54 16.06 0.06
CA LEU A 6 -7.81 16.12 -1.21
C LEU A 6 -8.72 16.42 -2.40
N HIS A 7 -10.00 16.06 -2.29
CA HIS A 7 -11.03 16.34 -3.28
C HIS A 7 -12.40 16.47 -2.58
N ASP A 8 -13.29 17.28 -3.13
CA ASP A 8 -14.68 17.50 -2.65
C ASP A 8 -15.54 16.23 -2.45
N ARG A 9 -15.13 15.08 -3.00
CA ARG A 9 -15.96 13.86 -3.06
C ARG A 9 -15.32 12.64 -2.41
N PHE A 10 -13.98 12.60 -2.33
CA PHE A 10 -13.22 11.46 -1.82
C PHE A 10 -11.80 11.92 -1.50
N GLY A 11 -11.01 11.07 -0.85
CA GLY A 11 -9.60 11.36 -0.58
C GLY A 11 -9.37 12.29 0.60
N VAL A 12 -8.53 11.85 1.52
CA VAL A 12 -8.06 12.67 2.65
C VAL A 12 -6.57 12.45 2.88
N GLU A 13 -5.83 13.52 3.09
CA GLU A 13 -4.46 13.49 3.60
C GLU A 13 -4.48 13.42 5.12
N ILE A 14 -3.71 12.50 5.69
CA ILE A 14 -3.57 12.29 7.13
C ILE A 14 -2.12 12.58 7.54
N ARG A 15 -1.97 13.43 8.56
CA ARG A 15 -0.70 13.82 9.19
C ARG A 15 -0.72 13.54 10.69
N ASP A 16 0.43 13.70 11.33
CA ASP A 16 0.61 13.53 12.78
C ASP A 16 0.14 12.15 13.26
N VAL A 17 0.55 11.12 12.52
CA VAL A 17 0.34 9.70 12.82
C VAL A 17 1.58 8.92 12.39
N ASP A 18 2.01 7.99 13.24
CA ASP A 18 3.03 7.00 12.92
C ASP A 18 2.34 5.65 12.72
N LEU A 19 2.29 5.17 11.48
CA LEU A 19 1.60 3.92 11.15
C LEU A 19 2.26 2.70 11.79
N SER A 20 3.54 2.77 12.15
CA SER A 20 4.23 1.66 12.82
C SER A 20 3.76 1.45 14.27
N ALA A 21 3.14 2.47 14.87
CA ALA A 21 2.64 2.46 16.24
C ALA A 21 1.11 2.24 16.33
N VAL A 22 0.39 2.22 15.21
CA VAL A 22 -1.06 2.03 15.18
C VAL A 22 -1.41 0.59 15.59
N THR A 23 -2.40 0.45 16.47
CA THR A 23 -2.89 -0.86 16.92
C THR A 23 -4.43 -0.91 16.84
N PRO A 24 -5.07 -2.09 16.97
CA PRO A 24 -6.52 -2.15 17.03
C PRO A 24 -7.15 -1.30 18.14
N GLN A 25 -6.41 -1.07 19.23
CA GLN A 25 -6.85 -0.30 20.39
C GLN A 25 -6.46 1.18 20.32
N ASP A 26 -5.52 1.55 19.43
CA ASP A 26 -4.98 2.90 19.33
C ASP A 26 -4.83 3.34 17.88
N GLY A 27 -5.60 4.35 17.49
CA GLY A 27 -5.58 4.98 16.16
C GLY A 27 -6.34 4.25 15.05
N PHE A 28 -6.46 2.91 15.09
CA PHE A 28 -7.04 2.17 13.96
C PHE A 28 -8.51 2.50 13.67
N SER A 29 -9.35 2.68 14.69
CA SER A 29 -10.78 2.98 14.48
C SER A 29 -10.99 4.28 13.70
N GLU A 30 -10.23 5.33 14.03
CA GLU A 30 -10.31 6.63 13.35
C GLU A 30 -9.86 6.51 11.89
N ILE A 31 -8.78 5.76 11.64
CA ILE A 31 -8.29 5.47 10.28
C ILE A 31 -9.34 4.67 9.48
N ARG A 32 -9.96 3.66 10.07
CA ARG A 32 -11.00 2.84 9.42
C ARG A 32 -12.20 3.70 9.03
N GLU A 33 -12.70 4.53 9.95
CA GLU A 33 -13.81 5.44 9.67
C GLU A 33 -13.47 6.46 8.58
N ALA A 34 -12.23 6.97 8.58
CA ALA A 34 -11.75 7.85 7.51
C ALA A 34 -11.74 7.12 6.16
N PHE A 35 -11.28 5.88 6.11
CA PHE A 35 -11.28 5.07 4.89
C PHE A 35 -12.71 4.81 4.38
N ASP A 36 -13.64 4.46 5.27
CA ASP A 36 -15.06 4.26 4.94
C ASP A 36 -15.71 5.52 4.35
N ARG A 37 -15.37 6.70 4.90
CA ARG A 37 -15.92 7.97 4.44
C ARG A 37 -15.28 8.49 3.16
N HIS A 38 -13.97 8.34 3.02
CA HIS A 38 -13.19 9.03 1.99
C HIS A 38 -12.66 8.12 0.89
N SER A 39 -12.74 6.79 1.03
CA SER A 39 -12.29 5.77 0.06
C SER A 39 -10.80 5.75 -0.30
N LEU A 40 -10.06 6.83 -0.02
CA LEU A 40 -8.64 7.00 -0.29
C LEU A 40 -8.01 7.76 0.88
N LEU A 41 -6.94 7.19 1.45
CA LEU A 41 -6.13 7.82 2.50
C LEU A 41 -4.72 8.05 1.97
N VAL A 42 -4.15 9.22 2.24
CA VAL A 42 -2.74 9.53 1.98
C VAL A 42 -2.05 9.83 3.30
N PHE A 43 -1.11 8.98 3.70
CA PHE A 43 -0.28 9.19 4.89
C PHE A 43 1.07 9.80 4.46
N ARG A 44 1.48 10.89 5.10
CA ARG A 44 2.76 11.55 4.82
C ARG A 44 3.84 11.13 5.80
N ASP A 45 5.10 11.25 5.38
CA ASP A 45 6.28 11.12 6.22
C ASP A 45 6.43 9.78 6.95
N GLN A 46 5.97 8.69 6.32
CA GLN A 46 6.06 7.33 6.85
C GLN A 46 7.39 6.69 6.47
N GLN A 47 8.07 6.10 7.46
CA GLN A 47 9.20 5.20 7.25
C GLN A 47 8.81 3.82 7.79
N LEU A 48 8.34 2.95 6.91
CA LEU A 48 7.91 1.60 7.25
C LEU A 48 8.85 0.59 6.60
N ASP A 49 9.31 -0.38 7.38
CA ASP A 49 9.84 -1.60 6.83
C ASP A 49 8.72 -2.57 6.42
N ASP A 50 9.08 -3.69 5.82
CA ASP A 50 8.11 -4.69 5.35
C ASP A 50 7.24 -5.23 6.50
N GLU A 51 7.80 -5.37 7.71
CA GLU A 51 7.06 -5.90 8.87
C GLU A 51 6.03 -4.91 9.39
N ALA A 52 6.41 -3.65 9.59
CA ALA A 52 5.51 -2.58 10.02
C ALA A 52 4.40 -2.34 8.99
N HIS A 53 4.74 -2.37 7.70
CA HIS A 53 3.75 -2.23 6.63
C HIS A 53 2.73 -3.39 6.65
N LEU A 54 3.19 -4.64 6.78
CA LEU A 54 2.30 -5.80 6.90
C LEU A 54 1.47 -5.76 8.19
N ALA A 55 2.06 -5.34 9.31
CA ALA A 55 1.36 -5.19 10.58
C ALA A 55 0.20 -4.20 10.47
N PHE A 56 0.43 -3.04 9.84
CA PHE A 56 -0.63 -2.06 9.57
C PHE A 56 -1.70 -2.62 8.63
N GLY A 57 -1.31 -3.29 7.54
CA GLY A 57 -2.25 -3.91 6.60
C GLY A 57 -3.16 -4.95 7.27
N ARG A 58 -2.62 -5.74 8.20
CA ARG A 58 -3.37 -6.78 8.94
C ARG A 58 -4.47 -6.21 9.84
N LEU A 59 -4.43 -4.92 10.18
CA LEU A 59 -5.52 -4.27 10.90
C LEU A 59 -6.81 -4.26 10.07
N PHE A 60 -6.69 -4.23 8.73
CA PHE A 60 -7.84 -4.24 7.81
C PHE A 60 -8.37 -5.65 7.49
N GLY A 61 -7.67 -6.71 7.90
CA GLY A 61 -8.07 -8.10 7.68
C GLY A 61 -6.93 -9.01 7.27
N THR A 62 -7.26 -10.21 6.79
CA THR A 62 -6.28 -11.18 6.29
C THR A 62 -5.61 -10.66 5.02
N ILE A 63 -4.27 -10.67 4.98
CA ILE A 63 -3.51 -10.28 3.79
C ILE A 63 -3.69 -11.32 2.69
N GLU A 64 -4.02 -10.86 1.47
CA GLU A 64 -4.07 -11.72 0.29
C GLU A 64 -2.66 -12.20 -0.08
N ILE A 65 -2.45 -13.51 -0.09
CA ILE A 65 -1.17 -14.12 -0.51
C ILE A 65 -1.25 -14.37 -2.02
N ARG A 66 -0.65 -13.48 -2.82
CA ARG A 66 -0.49 -13.71 -4.26
C ARG A 66 0.65 -14.72 -4.49
N ARG A 67 0.39 -15.75 -5.30
CA ARG A 67 1.27 -16.93 -5.50
C ARG A 67 2.77 -16.59 -5.52
N LYS A 68 3.56 -17.35 -4.75
CA LYS A 68 5.03 -17.30 -4.61
C LYS A 68 5.74 -16.79 -5.87
N GLN A 69 6.25 -15.57 -5.81
CA GLN A 69 7.40 -15.21 -6.63
C GLN A 69 8.61 -15.96 -6.04
N PRO A 70 9.34 -16.77 -6.81
CA PRO A 70 10.32 -17.69 -6.25
C PRO A 70 11.54 -17.02 -5.60
N GLU A 71 11.73 -15.71 -5.75
CA GLU A 71 13.04 -15.11 -5.45
C GLU A 71 13.02 -13.94 -4.46
N LYS A 72 11.95 -13.15 -4.26
CA LYS A 72 12.04 -11.97 -3.35
C LYS A 72 10.75 -11.58 -2.65
N HIS A 73 10.91 -11.21 -1.37
CA HIS A 73 9.93 -10.73 -0.39
C HIS A 73 8.96 -11.79 0.15
N THR A 74 8.42 -11.54 1.35
CA THR A 74 7.42 -12.41 1.97
C THR A 74 6.26 -12.56 0.98
N ALA A 75 5.65 -13.74 0.91
CA ALA A 75 4.56 -14.02 -0.05
C ALA A 75 3.32 -13.10 0.14
N GLU A 76 3.32 -12.30 1.21
CA GLU A 76 2.29 -11.35 1.59
C GLU A 76 2.50 -9.95 0.96
N MET A 77 3.69 -9.61 0.47
CA MET A 77 3.98 -8.30 -0.14
C MET A 77 4.18 -8.42 -1.65
N SER A 78 3.25 -7.86 -2.41
CA SER A 78 3.37 -7.79 -3.87
C SER A 78 4.23 -6.61 -4.29
N MET A 79 5.35 -6.89 -4.94
CA MET A 79 6.20 -5.84 -5.52
C MET A 79 5.59 -5.32 -6.82
N VAL A 80 5.20 -4.04 -6.83
CA VAL A 80 4.82 -3.30 -8.05
C VAL A 80 6.00 -2.42 -8.42
N SER A 81 6.99 -2.99 -9.12
CA SER A 81 8.25 -2.34 -9.44
C SER A 81 8.78 -2.78 -10.79
N ASN A 82 9.43 -1.85 -11.51
CA ASN A 82 10.21 -2.15 -12.71
C ASN A 82 11.71 -2.26 -12.41
N LEU A 83 12.12 -2.27 -11.13
CA LEU A 83 13.52 -2.45 -10.74
C LEU A 83 13.89 -3.93 -10.70
N ARG A 84 15.09 -4.22 -11.17
CA ARG A 84 15.76 -5.50 -10.97
C ARG A 84 16.43 -5.55 -9.60
N ASP A 85 16.89 -6.73 -9.27
CA ASP A 85 17.63 -7.07 -8.05
C ASP A 85 18.88 -6.24 -7.80
N ASP A 86 19.53 -5.83 -8.89
CA ASP A 86 20.73 -4.98 -8.88
C ASP A 86 20.38 -3.47 -8.87
N GLY A 87 19.09 -3.12 -8.76
CA GLY A 87 18.60 -1.74 -8.80
C GLY A 87 18.48 -1.15 -10.21
N SER A 88 18.84 -1.89 -11.27
CA SER A 88 18.67 -1.42 -12.64
C SER A 88 17.22 -1.46 -13.11
N VAL A 89 16.84 -0.57 -14.02
CA VAL A 89 15.48 -0.57 -14.60
C VAL A 89 15.33 -1.68 -15.63
N ALA A 90 14.31 -2.51 -15.47
CA ALA A 90 13.96 -3.59 -16.38
C ALA A 90 13.60 -3.06 -17.78
N GLY A 91 14.03 -3.77 -18.82
CA GLY A 91 13.73 -3.39 -20.20
C GLY A 91 12.24 -3.55 -20.53
N GLU A 92 11.75 -2.79 -21.51
CA GLU A 92 10.32 -2.74 -21.86
C GLU A 92 9.72 -4.09 -22.23
N GLU A 93 10.51 -4.95 -22.86
CA GLU A 93 10.11 -6.31 -23.30
C GLU A 93 10.20 -7.35 -22.18
N SER A 94 10.66 -6.99 -20.99
CA SER A 94 10.72 -7.93 -19.88
C SER A 94 9.31 -8.30 -19.41
N ARG A 95 9.10 -9.59 -19.11
CA ARG A 95 7.78 -10.10 -18.69
C ARG A 95 7.17 -9.34 -17.49
N PRO A 96 7.94 -8.98 -16.43
CA PRO A 96 7.39 -8.19 -15.33
C PRO A 96 6.91 -6.80 -15.79
N VAL A 97 7.68 -6.10 -16.62
CA VAL A 97 7.30 -4.78 -17.15
C VAL A 97 6.05 -4.90 -18.02
N MET A 98 5.98 -5.91 -18.89
CA MET A 98 4.82 -6.16 -19.72
C MET A 98 3.56 -6.47 -18.90
N GLN A 99 3.68 -7.19 -17.77
CA GLN A 99 2.57 -7.38 -16.84
C GLN A 99 2.15 -6.06 -16.17
N HIS A 100 3.11 -5.26 -15.70
CA HIS A 100 2.82 -3.96 -15.08
C HIS A 100 2.24 -2.91 -16.05
N LYS A 101 2.39 -3.07 -17.38
CA LYS A 101 1.68 -2.23 -18.35
C LYS A 101 0.15 -2.33 -18.19
N ALA A 102 -0.38 -3.46 -17.69
CA ALA A 102 -1.80 -3.58 -17.38
C ALA A 102 -2.26 -2.57 -16.29
N ASN A 103 -1.37 -2.19 -15.36
CA ASN A 103 -1.68 -1.21 -14.31
C ASN A 103 -1.83 0.23 -14.84
N GLN A 104 -1.56 0.48 -16.13
CA GLN A 104 -1.82 1.77 -16.77
C GLN A 104 -3.29 1.96 -17.15
N LEU A 105 -4.09 0.89 -17.11
CA LEU A 105 -5.53 0.94 -17.36
C LEU A 105 -6.28 1.16 -16.04
N TRP A 106 -7.43 1.82 -16.09
CA TRP A 106 -8.32 1.91 -14.94
C TRP A 106 -8.86 0.52 -14.58
N HIS A 107 -8.68 0.09 -13.33
CA HIS A 107 -9.12 -1.20 -12.82
C HIS A 107 -9.39 -1.13 -11.31
N THR A 108 -9.99 -2.20 -10.79
CA THR A 108 -10.10 -2.48 -9.34
C THR A 108 -9.30 -3.73 -9.06
N ASP A 109 -8.38 -3.67 -8.10
CA ASP A 109 -7.65 -4.84 -7.62
C ASP A 109 -8.62 -5.84 -6.96
N SER A 110 -8.28 -7.13 -7.05
CA SER A 110 -9.09 -8.28 -6.64
C SER A 110 -9.39 -8.38 -5.15
#